data_AF-A0A843BGC0-F1
#
_entry.id   AF-A0A843BGC0-F1
#
_cell.length_a   1.000
_cell.length_b   1.000
_cell.length_c   1.000
_cell.angle_alpha   90.00
_cell.angle_beta   90.00
_cell.angle_gamma   90.00
#
_symmetry.space_group_name_H-M   'P 1'
#
loop_
_entity.id
_entity.type
_entity.pdbx_description
1 polymer ?
#
loop_
_entity_poly.entity_id
_entity_poly.type
_entity_poly.pdbx_seq_one_letter_code
_entity_poly.pdbx_strand_id
1 'polypeptide(L)' 'VWIRDNDIVIIAPWDFKGDVMGDIVWRFTLPQMEWLKKEHFIPWDF' A
#
# COMPACT_ATOMS: atom_id res chain seq x y z
N VAL A 1 -10.23 8.00 -6.38
CA VAL A 1 -8.95 7.67 -7.04
C VAL A 1 -9.12 6.37 -7.79
N TRP A 2 -8.62 6.24 -9.02
CA TRP A 2 -8.61 4.96 -9.74
C TRP A 2 -7.42 4.13 -9.26
N ILE A 3 -7.71 2.92 -8.80
CA ILE A 3 -6.72 1.95 -8.33
C ILE A 3 -6.68 0.84 -9.37
N ARG A 4 -5.47 0.38 -9.70
CA ARG A 4 -5.25 -0.73 -10.64
C ARG A 4 -4.49 -1.85 -9.94
N ASP A 5 -4.48 -3.00 -10.59
CA ASP A 5 -3.65 -4.12 -10.15
C ASP A 5 -2.17 -3.69 -10.09
N ASN A 6 -1.46 -4.16 -9.06
CA ASN A 6 -0.08 -3.81 -8.69
C ASN A 6 0.15 -2.41 -8.08
N ASP A 7 -0.90 -1.63 -7.79
CA ASP A 7 -0.74 -0.42 -6.97
C ASP A 7 -0.51 -0.79 -5.49
N ILE A 8 0.55 -0.26 -4.86
CA ILE A 8 0.76 -0.39 -3.42
C ILE A 8 0.07 0.76 -2.69
N VAL A 9 -0.70 0.41 -1.66
CA VAL A 9 -1.51 1.33 -0.87
C VAL A 9 -1.24 1.14 0.62
N ILE A 10 -1.45 2.21 1.40
CA ILE A 10 -1.55 2.13 2.86
C ILE A 10 -3.03 2.00 3.22
N ILE A 11 -3.32 1.00 4.04
CA ILE A 11 -4.66 0.74 4.55
C ILE A 11 -4.68 1.08 6.05
N ALA A 12 -5.65 1.87 6.46
CA ALA A 12 -6.01 2.04 7.87
C ALA A 12 -7.09 1.01 8.21
N PRO A 13 -6.77 -0.05 8.99
CA PRO A 13 -7.75 -1.07 9.34
C PRO A 13 -8.85 -0.47 10.22
N TRP A 14 -10.08 -0.94 10.05
CA TRP A 14 -11.20 -0.53 10.88
C TRP A 14 -11.14 -1.17 12.27
N ASP A 15 -11.71 -0.50 13.27
CA ASP A 15 -11.86 -1.06 14.63
C ASP A 15 -12.71 -2.34 14.64
N PHE A 16 -13.62 -2.47 13.68
CA PHE A 16 -14.44 -3.66 13.47
C PHE A 16 -14.00 -4.37 12.19
N LYS A 17 -13.66 -5.67 12.30
CA LYS A 17 -13.18 -6.51 11.19
C LYS A 17 -11.92 -5.96 10.50
N GLY A 18 -11.01 -5.37 11.26
CA GLY A 18 -9.78 -4.75 10.73
C GLY A 18 -8.82 -5.70 10.00
N ASP A 19 -9.00 -7.00 10.17
CA ASP A 19 -8.28 -8.05 9.44
C ASP A 19 -8.73 -8.19 7.98
N VAL A 20 -9.96 -7.79 7.66
CA VAL A 20 -10.56 -7.92 6.32
C VAL A 20 -11.07 -6.60 5.74
N MET A 21 -11.21 -5.55 6.56
CA MET A 21 -11.78 -4.27 6.15
C MET A 21 -10.92 -3.10 6.65
N GLY A 22 -10.81 -2.07 5.82
CA GLY A 22 -10.09 -0.84 6.14
C GLY A 22 -10.22 0.20 5.04
N ASP A 23 -9.83 1.42 5.35
CA ASP A 23 -9.82 2.54 4.42
C ASP A 23 -8.46 2.72 3.78
N ILE A 24 -8.44 3.01 2.48
CA ILE A 24 -7.22 3.36 1.75
C ILE A 24 -6.91 4.83 2.04
N VAL A 25 -5.88 5.06 2.85
CA VAL A 25 -5.45 6.42 3.24
C VAL A 25 -4.41 7.00 2.29
N TRP A 26 -3.63 6.14 1.62
CA TRP A 26 -2.59 6.57 0.71
C TRP A 26 -2.36 5.56 -0.42
N ARG A 27 -1.94 6.05 -1.59
CA ARG A 27 -1.47 5.24 -2.71
C ARG A 27 -0.12 5.75 -3.15
N PHE A 28 0.87 4.85 -3.19
CA PHE A 28 2.19 5.19 -3.69
C PHE A 28 2.19 5.31 -5.21
N THR A 29 2.98 6.25 -5.71
CA THR A 29 3.29 6.37 -7.13
C THR A 29 4.50 5.49 -7.47
N LEU A 30 4.68 5.16 -8.75
CA LEU A 30 5.81 4.33 -9.20
C LEU A 30 7.18 4.81 -8.66
N PRO A 31 7.55 6.11 -8.74
CA PRO A 31 8.83 6.56 -8.21
C PRO A 31 8.96 6.39 -6.69
N GLN A 32 7.86 6.52 -5.95
CA GLN A 32 7.85 6.32 -4.50
C GLN A 32 8.02 4.84 -4.15
N MET A 33 7.48 3.93 -4.97
CA MET A 33 7.68 2.50 -4.78
C MET A 33 9.14 2.08 -4.97
N GLU A 34 9.79 2.59 -6.02
CA GLU A 34 11.22 2.35 -6.26
C GLU A 34 12.07 2.83 -5.08
N TRP A 35 11.73 3.98 -4.49
CA TRP A 35 12.38 4.45 -3.27
C TRP A 35 12.13 3.52 -2.07
N LEU A 36 10.90 3.08 -1.85
CA LEU A 36 10.56 2.16 -0.75
C LEU A 36 11.30 0.82 -0.85
N LYS A 37 11.43 0.27 -2.05
CA LYS A 37 12.21 -0.95 -2.32
C LYS A 37 13.69 -0.75 -2.05
N LYS A 38 14.25 0.38 -2.49
CA LYS A 38 15.66 0.73 -2.28
C LYS A 38 16.00 0.87 -0.79
N GLU A 39 15.11 1.47 -0.01
CA GLU A 39 15.29 1.64 1.44
C GLU A 39 14.89 0.40 2.25
N HIS A 40 14.48 -0.69 1.60
CA HIS A 40 14.10 -1.96 2.23
C HIS A 40 12.90 -1.84 3.20
N PHE A 41 12.03 -0.83 3.01
CA PHE A 41 10.79 -0.70 3.76
C PHE A 41 9.74 -1.73 3.35
N ILE A 42 9.85 -2.22 2.11
CA ILE A 42 8.98 -3.24 1.55
C ILE A 42 9.86 -4.29 0.84
N PRO A 43 9.48 -5.58 0.84
CA PRO A 43 10.13 -6.63 0.05
C PRO A 43 10.37 -6.26 -1.43
N TRP A 44 11.26 -6.98 -2.10
CA TRP A 44 11.42 -6.80 -3.56
C TRP A 44 10.36 -7.60 -4.34
N ASP A 45 9.87 -8.69 -3.77
CA ASP A 45 8.94 -9.64 -4.37
C ASP A 45 7.60 -9.65 -3.60
N PHE A 46 6.49 -9.37 -4.31
CA PHE A 46 5.10 -9.48 -3.85
C PHE A 46 4.23 -10.00 -4.99
#